data_AF-A0A7V5U228-F1
#
_entry.id   AF-A0A7V5U228-F1
#
_cell.length_a   1.000
_cell.length_b   1.000
_cell.length_c   1.000
_cell.angle_alpha   90.00
_cell.angle_beta   90.00
_cell.angle_gamma   90.00
#
_symmetry.space_group_name_H-M   'P 1'
#
loop_
_entity.id
_entity.type
_entity.pdbx_description
1 polymer ?
#
loop_
_entity_poly.entity_id
_entity_poly.type
_entity_poly.pdbx_seq_one_letter_code
_entity_poly.pdbx_strand_id
1 'polypeptide(L)'
;LVFLASLWAFYNYYQQKRLDEASLLYARALMVRDVKQKRALLAEVVRKYGNTSAGMEARLSLFEMDLKNGELEKALEELNQVYRKAKKPLKIFVLLGRGYVEEERNRLNEARAAYQEAAEAKIGLEEVAYLDLARVAELQGNYKEAVNYYQKLIALKPQGLKIDFIQVKLDEILEKIGQKSS
;
A
#
# COMPACT_ATOMS: atom_id res chain seq x y z
N LEU A 1 -0.94 32.45 -32.43
CA LEU A 1 0.23 31.78 -31.80
C LEU A 1 0.57 32.37 -30.43
N VAL A 2 0.79 33.69 -30.29
CA VAL A 2 1.10 34.34 -29.00
C VAL A 2 0.02 34.15 -27.92
N PHE A 3 -1.27 34.23 -28.29
CA PHE A 3 -2.39 34.03 -27.35
C PHE A 3 -2.52 32.59 -26.81
N LEU A 4 -2.21 31.58 -27.63
CA LEU A 4 -2.20 30.18 -27.19
C LEU A 4 -0.99 29.91 -26.28
N ALA A 5 0.16 30.54 -26.56
CA ALA A 5 1.34 30.45 -25.73
C ALA A 5 1.13 31.11 -24.35
N SER A 6 0.43 32.25 -24.27
CA SER A 6 0.12 32.90 -23.00
C SER A 6 -0.89 32.11 -22.16
N LEU A 7 -1.91 31.51 -22.78
CA LEU A 7 -2.84 30.60 -22.09
C LEU A 7 -2.14 29.36 -21.54
N TRP A 8 -1.20 28.78 -22.30
CA TRP A 8 -0.40 27.64 -21.86
C TRP A 8 0.54 28.02 -20.71
N ALA A 9 1.24 29.16 -20.81
CA ALA A 9 2.10 29.67 -19.75
C ALA A 9 1.31 29.98 -18.47
N PHE A 10 0.14 30.61 -18.60
CA PHE A 10 -0.76 30.87 -17.48
C PHE A 10 -1.29 29.57 -16.85
N TYR A 11 -1.71 28.61 -17.68
CA TYR A 11 -2.13 27.29 -17.22
C TYR A 11 -1.01 26.59 -16.43
N ASN A 12 0.22 26.58 -16.96
CA ASN A 12 1.37 25.98 -16.28
C ASN A 12 1.70 26.71 -14.97
N TYR A 13 1.71 28.04 -14.97
CA TYR A 13 1.91 28.85 -13.77
C TYR A 13 0.85 28.53 -12.70
N TYR A 14 -0.42 28.47 -13.09
CA TYR A 14 -1.51 28.14 -12.19
C TYR A 14 -1.38 26.72 -11.64
N GLN A 15 -1.04 25.74 -12.48
CA GLN A 15 -0.79 24.37 -12.01
C GLN A 15 0.40 24.31 -11.05
N GLN A 16 1.49 25.00 -11.34
CA GLN A 16 2.67 25.03 -10.46
C GLN A 16 2.32 25.63 -9.10
N LYS A 17 1.69 26.81 -9.07
CA LYS A 17 1.25 27.44 -7.83
C LYS A 17 0.33 26.52 -7.03
N ARG A 18 -0.59 25.83 -7.71
CA ARG A 18 -1.48 24.85 -7.08
C ARG A 18 -0.72 23.67 -6.47
N LEU A 19 0.35 23.20 -7.10
CA LEU A 19 1.20 22.13 -6.58
C LEU A 19 2.00 22.58 -5.35
N ASP A 20 2.52 23.81 -5.37
CA ASP A 20 3.29 24.38 -4.26
C ASP A 20 2.40 24.58 -3.02
N GLU A 21 1.20 25.14 -3.21
CA GLU A 21 0.21 25.30 -2.15
C GLU A 21 -0.23 23.96 -1.55
N ALA A 22 -0.47 22.95 -2.40
CA ALA A 22 -0.82 21.62 -1.96
C ALA A 22 0.29 20.99 -1.10
N SER A 23 1.53 21.14 -1.54
CA SER A 23 2.70 20.59 -0.84
C SER A 23 2.95 21.28 0.49
N LEU A 24 2.80 22.61 0.55
CA LEU A 24 2.95 23.38 1.79
C LEU A 24 1.86 23.03 2.80
N LEU A 25 0.61 22.90 2.36
CA LEU A 25 -0.50 22.52 3.25
C LEU A 25 -0.32 21.09 3.76
N TYR A 26 0.12 20.16 2.92
CA TYR A 26 0.46 18.81 3.33
C TYR A 26 1.62 18.78 4.34
N ALA A 27 2.71 19.52 4.07
CA ALA A 27 3.83 19.64 5.00
C ALA A 27 3.38 20.18 6.36
N ARG A 28 2.51 21.20 6.37
CA ARG A 28 1.91 21.71 7.60
C ARG A 28 1.14 20.62 8.34
N ALA A 29 0.33 19.81 7.64
CA ALA A 29 -0.40 18.70 8.25
C ALA A 29 0.54 17.68 8.92
N LEU A 30 1.68 17.39 8.31
CA LEU A 30 2.67 16.47 8.87
C LEU A 30 3.39 17.00 10.12
N MET A 31 3.52 18.33 10.25
CA MET A 31 4.14 18.96 11.43
C MET A 31 3.21 19.03 12.65
N VAL A 32 1.90 18.89 12.45
CA VAL A 32 0.93 18.96 13.54
C VAL A 32 0.95 17.65 14.35
N ARG A 33 1.15 17.78 15.67
CA ARG A 33 1.08 16.66 16.61
C ARG A 33 -0.35 16.28 16.99
N ASP A 34 -1.25 17.26 17.07
CA ASP A 34 -2.65 17.00 17.39
C ASP A 34 -3.34 16.19 16.28
N VAL A 35 -3.83 15.00 16.63
CA VAL A 35 -4.37 14.04 15.67
C VAL A 35 -5.61 14.59 14.95
N LYS A 36 -6.47 15.32 15.66
CA LYS A 36 -7.71 15.87 15.11
C LYS A 36 -7.41 16.99 14.11
N GLN A 37 -6.52 17.90 14.47
CA GLN A 37 -6.07 18.98 13.61
C GLN A 37 -5.29 18.45 12.41
N LYS A 38 -4.41 17.45 12.59
CA LYS A 38 -3.73 16.77 11.49
C LYS A 38 -4.74 16.18 10.50
N ARG A 39 -5.73 15.41 10.99
CA ARG A 39 -6.78 14.82 10.14
C ARG A 39 -7.56 15.90 9.37
N ALA A 40 -7.91 17.01 10.03
CA ALA A 40 -8.61 18.13 9.39
C ALA A 40 -7.79 18.78 8.27
N LEU A 41 -6.49 19.00 8.49
CA LEU A 41 -5.59 19.55 7.47
C LEU A 41 -5.41 18.60 6.29
N LEU A 42 -5.24 17.29 6.54
CA LEU A 42 -5.16 16.29 5.48
C LEU A 42 -6.45 16.25 4.64
N ALA A 43 -7.62 16.27 5.29
CA ALA A 43 -8.90 16.35 4.61
C ALA A 43 -9.02 17.63 3.77
N GLU A 44 -8.46 18.75 4.25
CA GLU A 44 -8.41 19.99 3.48
C GLU A 44 -7.51 19.87 2.24
N VAL A 45 -6.33 19.24 2.35
CA VAL A 45 -5.46 18.94 1.21
C VAL A 45 -6.21 18.11 0.17
N VAL A 46 -6.88 17.05 0.61
CA VAL A 46 -7.66 16.19 -0.29
C VAL A 46 -8.78 16.96 -0.98
N ARG A 47 -9.53 17.78 -0.24
CA ARG A 47 -10.65 18.55 -0.77
C ARG A 47 -10.21 19.59 -1.81
N LYS A 48 -9.11 20.30 -1.56
CA LYS A 48 -8.63 21.38 -2.45
C LYS A 48 -7.73 20.86 -3.57
N TYR A 49 -6.96 19.83 -3.30
CA TYR A 49 -5.82 19.42 -4.13
C TYR A 49 -5.78 17.90 -4.40
N GLY A 50 -6.88 17.17 -4.27
CA GLY A 50 -6.93 15.69 -4.43
C GLY A 50 -6.51 15.12 -5.79
N ASN A 51 -6.17 15.95 -6.77
CA ASN A 51 -5.60 15.55 -8.07
C ASN A 51 -4.08 15.78 -8.16
N THR A 52 -3.45 16.33 -7.13
CA THR A 52 -2.00 16.54 -7.04
C THR A 52 -1.34 15.36 -6.33
N SER A 53 -0.01 15.25 -6.43
CA SER A 53 0.75 14.26 -5.67
C SER A 53 0.54 14.44 -4.16
N ALA A 54 0.60 15.68 -3.64
CA ALA A 54 0.31 15.97 -2.24
C ALA A 54 -1.13 15.57 -1.83
N GLY A 55 -2.10 15.67 -2.76
CA GLY A 55 -3.44 15.13 -2.56
C GLY A 55 -3.47 13.62 -2.39
N MET A 56 -2.70 12.87 -3.19
CA MET A 56 -2.58 11.41 -3.05
C MET A 56 -1.86 11.02 -1.75
N GLU A 57 -0.78 11.71 -1.41
CA GLU A 57 -0.04 11.51 -0.16
C GLU A 57 -0.92 11.79 1.07
N ALA A 58 -1.75 12.84 1.01
CA ALA A 58 -2.70 13.14 2.06
C ALA A 58 -3.75 12.02 2.25
N ARG A 59 -4.20 11.40 1.15
CA ARG A 59 -5.08 10.22 1.22
C ARG A 59 -4.37 9.02 1.83
N LEU A 60 -3.12 8.76 1.48
CA LEU A 60 -2.33 7.69 2.11
C LEU A 60 -2.13 7.93 3.61
N SER A 61 -1.87 9.18 4.01
CA SER A 61 -1.80 9.55 5.42
C SER A 61 -3.14 9.33 6.14
N LEU A 62 -4.27 9.64 5.49
CA LEU A 62 -5.61 9.36 6.04
C LEU A 62 -5.88 7.86 6.14
N PHE A 63 -5.51 7.09 5.11
CA PHE A 63 -5.55 5.63 5.11
C PHE A 63 -4.81 5.04 6.33
N GLU A 64 -3.57 5.45 6.58
CA GLU A 64 -2.80 4.97 7.74
C GLU A 64 -3.49 5.33 9.07
N MET A 65 -4.05 6.54 9.17
CA MET A 65 -4.78 6.98 10.35
C MET A 65 -6.07 6.20 10.56
N ASP A 66 -6.82 5.92 9.49
CA ASP A 66 -8.05 5.14 9.52
C ASP A 66 -7.76 3.69 9.88
N LEU A 67 -6.71 3.11 9.30
CA LEU A 67 -6.24 1.76 9.60
C LEU A 67 -5.88 1.61 11.08
N LYS A 68 -5.10 2.55 11.64
CA LYS A 68 -4.74 2.56 13.06
C LYS A 68 -5.94 2.66 13.99
N ASN A 69 -7.01 3.31 13.54
CA ASN A 69 -8.25 3.47 14.29
C ASN A 69 -9.25 2.31 14.08
N GLY A 70 -8.89 1.29 13.29
CA GLY A 70 -9.79 0.19 12.92
C GLY A 70 -10.92 0.59 11.97
N GLU A 71 -10.84 1.78 11.37
CA GLU A 71 -11.83 2.31 10.43
C GLU A 71 -11.60 1.72 9.01
N LEU A 72 -11.64 0.39 8.90
CA LEU A 72 -11.20 -0.37 7.71
C LEU A 72 -11.91 0.07 6.41
N GLU A 73 -13.21 0.41 6.48
CA GLU A 73 -13.95 0.89 5.30
C GLU A 73 -13.46 2.26 4.80
N LYS A 74 -13.09 3.17 5.71
CA LYS A 74 -12.53 4.48 5.34
C LYS A 74 -11.14 4.32 4.76
N ALA A 75 -10.32 3.47 5.38
CA ALA A 75 -9.00 3.10 4.88
C ALA A 75 -9.08 2.56 3.44
N LEU A 76 -10.02 1.65 3.17
CA LEU A 76 -10.24 1.10 1.83
C LEU A 76 -10.72 2.15 0.82
N GLU A 77 -11.60 3.06 1.22
CA GLU A 77 -12.05 4.17 0.37
C GLU A 77 -10.89 5.09 -0.02
N GLU A 78 -10.03 5.46 0.92
CA GLU A 78 -8.86 6.30 0.62
C GLU A 78 -7.90 5.62 -0.36
N LEU A 79 -7.63 4.32 -0.18
CA LEU A 79 -6.83 3.54 -1.12
C LEU A 79 -7.49 3.46 -2.51
N ASN A 80 -8.80 3.25 -2.59
CA ASN A 80 -9.53 3.22 -3.87
C ASN A 80 -9.42 4.54 -4.63
N GLN A 81 -9.50 5.67 -3.91
CA GLN A 81 -9.37 7.00 -4.50
C GLN A 81 -7.95 7.23 -5.05
N VAL A 82 -6.92 6.74 -4.37
CA VAL A 82 -5.53 6.79 -4.86
C VAL A 82 -5.36 5.85 -6.06
N TYR A 83 -5.82 4.60 -5.97
CA TYR A 83 -5.67 3.57 -7.00
C TYR A 83 -6.19 4.02 -8.37
N ARG A 84 -7.33 4.72 -8.42
CA ARG A 84 -7.96 5.23 -9.65
C ARG A 84 -7.07 6.16 -10.48
N LYS A 85 -6.13 6.86 -9.83
CA LYS A 85 -5.29 7.89 -10.46
C LYS A 85 -3.80 7.55 -10.43
N ALA A 86 -3.40 6.62 -9.56
CA ALA A 86 -2.03 6.22 -9.39
C ALA A 86 -1.46 5.54 -10.64
N LYS A 87 -0.22 5.88 -10.96
CA LYS A 87 0.62 5.11 -11.88
C LYS A 87 1.52 4.16 -11.08
N LYS A 88 2.16 3.19 -11.75
CA LYS A 88 3.24 2.41 -11.11
C LYS A 88 4.40 3.37 -10.76
N PRO A 89 5.08 3.21 -9.60
CA PRO A 89 4.94 2.10 -8.63
C PRO A 89 3.85 2.34 -7.57
N LEU A 90 3.35 3.56 -7.40
CA LEU A 90 2.35 3.92 -6.38
C LEU A 90 1.12 2.99 -6.39
N LYS A 91 0.65 2.64 -7.59
CA LYS A 91 -0.47 1.71 -7.76
C LYS A 91 -0.23 0.35 -7.09
N ILE A 92 1.02 -0.13 -7.07
CA ILE A 92 1.39 -1.41 -6.45
C ILE A 92 1.46 -1.29 -4.92
N PHE A 93 1.98 -0.18 -4.40
CA PHE A 93 1.92 0.10 -2.95
C PHE A 93 0.46 0.12 -2.45
N VAL A 94 -0.44 0.71 -3.23
CA VAL A 94 -1.87 0.73 -2.91
C VAL A 94 -2.48 -0.68 -2.92
N LEU A 95 -2.03 -1.58 -3.81
CA LEU A 95 -2.47 -2.98 -3.81
C LEU A 95 -2.03 -3.71 -2.54
N LEU A 96 -0.79 -3.51 -2.09
CA LEU A 96 -0.31 -4.09 -0.83
C LEU A 96 -1.14 -3.59 0.36
N GLY A 97 -1.38 -2.28 0.44
CA GLY A 97 -2.23 -1.69 1.48
C GLY A 97 -3.66 -2.21 1.44
N ARG A 98 -4.23 -2.38 0.24
CA ARG A 98 -5.57 -2.96 0.06
C ARG A 98 -5.60 -4.42 0.52
N GLY A 99 -4.58 -5.20 0.14
CA GLY A 99 -4.42 -6.57 0.60
C GLY A 99 -4.50 -6.65 2.13
N TYR A 100 -3.74 -5.78 2.81
CA TYR A 100 -3.70 -5.74 4.27
C TYR A 100 -5.07 -5.42 4.88
N VAL A 101 -5.76 -4.41 4.34
CA VAL A 101 -7.11 -4.05 4.80
C VAL A 101 -8.11 -5.20 4.62
N GLU A 102 -8.05 -5.92 3.50
CA GLU A 102 -8.94 -7.06 3.27
C GLU A 102 -8.65 -8.23 4.20
N GLU A 103 -7.38 -8.44 4.59
CA GLU A 103 -7.05 -9.44 5.62
C GLU A 103 -7.61 -9.09 6.99
N GLU A 104 -7.49 -7.83 7.41
CA GLU A 104 -8.08 -7.35 8.66
C GLU A 104 -9.62 -7.49 8.66
N ARG A 105 -10.25 -7.50 7.48
CA ARG A 105 -11.68 -7.77 7.28
C ARG A 105 -12.01 -9.27 7.16
N ASN A 106 -11.03 -10.15 7.31
CA ASN A 106 -11.12 -11.59 7.06
C ASN A 106 -11.59 -11.95 5.63
N ARG A 107 -11.34 -11.07 4.66
CA ARG A 107 -11.61 -11.22 3.22
C ARG A 107 -10.38 -11.76 2.52
N LEU A 108 -9.99 -12.99 2.90
CA LEU A 108 -8.71 -13.59 2.52
C LEU A 108 -8.55 -13.80 1.01
N ASN A 109 -9.65 -14.00 0.26
CA ASN A 109 -9.58 -14.15 -1.20
C ASN A 109 -9.26 -12.81 -1.90
N GLU A 110 -9.87 -11.73 -1.42
CA GLU A 110 -9.66 -10.38 -1.90
C GLU A 110 -8.24 -9.89 -1.56
N ALA A 111 -7.77 -10.20 -0.34
CA ALA A 111 -6.40 -9.98 0.06
C ALA A 111 -5.40 -10.69 -0.86
N ARG A 112 -5.58 -12.00 -1.06
CA ARG A 112 -4.77 -12.82 -1.95
C ARG A 112 -4.71 -12.24 -3.36
N ALA A 113 -5.85 -11.82 -3.92
CA ALA A 113 -5.89 -11.24 -5.25
C ALA A 113 -5.06 -9.96 -5.35
N ALA A 114 -5.14 -9.08 -4.34
CA ALA A 114 -4.38 -7.84 -4.30
C ALA A 114 -2.86 -8.10 -4.19
N TYR A 115 -2.44 -9.02 -3.33
CA TYR A 115 -1.03 -9.38 -3.20
C TYR A 115 -0.47 -10.10 -4.42
N GLN A 116 -1.27 -10.94 -5.07
CA GLN A 116 -0.88 -11.61 -6.30
C GLN A 116 -0.63 -10.60 -7.44
N GLU A 117 -1.52 -9.61 -7.61
CA GLU A 117 -1.31 -8.52 -8.57
C GLU A 117 -0.05 -7.70 -8.24
N ALA A 118 0.23 -7.50 -6.93
CA ALA A 118 1.45 -6.81 -6.51
C ALA A 118 2.73 -7.61 -6.80
N ALA A 119 2.73 -8.92 -6.55
CA ALA A 119 3.86 -9.80 -6.86
C ALA A 119 4.15 -9.88 -8.38
N GLU A 120 3.10 -9.92 -9.20
CA GLU A 120 3.20 -9.99 -10.66
C GLU A 120 3.76 -8.71 -11.29
N ALA A 121 3.70 -7.58 -10.57
CA ALA A 121 4.21 -6.32 -11.06
C ALA A 121 5.73 -6.30 -11.26
N LYS A 122 6.47 -7.16 -10.53
CA LYS A 122 7.93 -7.31 -10.59
C LYS A 122 8.71 -6.00 -10.55
N ILE A 123 8.44 -5.20 -9.52
CA ILE A 123 9.05 -3.86 -9.33
C ILE A 123 9.94 -3.76 -8.09
N GLY A 124 10.38 -4.89 -7.52
CA GLY A 124 11.19 -4.92 -6.29
C GLY A 124 10.36 -4.98 -4.99
N LEU A 125 9.09 -5.37 -5.08
CA LEU A 125 8.18 -5.56 -3.94
C LEU A 125 7.75 -7.02 -3.75
N GLU A 126 8.35 -7.94 -4.52
CA GLU A 126 8.06 -9.37 -4.50
C GLU A 126 8.28 -9.99 -3.11
N GLU A 127 9.29 -9.52 -2.38
CA GLU A 127 9.57 -10.00 -1.02
C GLU A 127 8.38 -9.71 -0.08
N VAL A 128 7.83 -8.50 -0.12
CA VAL A 128 6.67 -8.15 0.71
C VAL A 128 5.44 -8.94 0.25
N ALA A 129 5.18 -8.96 -1.06
CA ALA A 129 4.01 -9.62 -1.61
C ALA A 129 4.01 -11.14 -1.38
N TYR A 130 5.15 -11.84 -1.52
CA TYR A 130 5.22 -13.27 -1.25
C TYR A 130 5.08 -13.61 0.23
N LEU A 131 5.57 -12.75 1.13
CA LEU A 131 5.37 -12.93 2.57
C LEU A 131 3.89 -12.81 2.94
N ASP A 132 3.21 -11.80 2.41
CA ASP A 132 1.77 -11.63 2.64
C ASP A 132 0.95 -12.76 1.99
N LEU A 133 1.31 -13.21 0.79
CA LEU A 133 0.67 -14.36 0.14
C LEU A 133 0.86 -15.66 0.94
N ALA A 134 2.06 -15.89 1.49
CA ALA A 134 2.32 -17.06 2.34
C ALA A 134 1.44 -17.02 3.60
N ARG A 135 1.38 -15.86 4.26
CA ARG A 135 0.55 -15.63 5.45
C ARG A 135 -0.94 -15.81 5.16
N VAL A 136 -1.45 -15.25 4.05
CA VAL A 136 -2.85 -15.44 3.63
C VAL A 136 -3.13 -16.92 3.34
N ALA A 137 -2.22 -17.61 2.66
CA ALA A 137 -2.38 -19.04 2.38
C ALA A 137 -2.41 -19.88 3.66
N GLU A 138 -1.60 -19.55 4.67
CA GLU A 138 -1.68 -20.17 6.00
C GLU A 138 -3.03 -19.94 6.67
N LEU A 139 -3.54 -18.70 6.67
CA LEU A 139 -4.83 -18.35 7.24
C LEU A 139 -5.99 -19.09 6.56
N GLN A 140 -5.85 -19.39 5.27
CA GLN A 140 -6.82 -20.19 4.50
C GLN A 140 -6.65 -21.71 4.71
N GLY A 141 -5.63 -22.16 5.43
CA GLY A 141 -5.27 -23.59 5.55
C GLY A 141 -4.64 -24.19 4.29
N ASN A 142 -4.29 -23.37 3.31
CA ASN A 142 -3.67 -23.76 2.05
C ASN A 142 -2.15 -23.93 2.21
N TYR A 143 -1.75 -24.83 3.10
CA TYR A 143 -0.35 -25.02 3.52
C TYR A 143 0.63 -25.32 2.38
N LYS A 144 0.21 -26.08 1.35
CA LYS A 144 1.05 -26.33 0.17
C LYS A 144 1.35 -25.05 -0.62
N GLU A 145 0.37 -24.15 -0.70
CA GLU A 145 0.52 -22.86 -1.38
C GLU A 145 1.43 -21.93 -0.56
N ALA A 146 1.27 -21.92 0.78
CA ALA A 146 2.16 -21.19 1.67
C ALA A 146 3.63 -21.63 1.52
N VAL A 147 3.91 -22.94 1.49
CA VAL A 147 5.27 -23.47 1.24
C VAL A 147 5.82 -22.96 -0.09
N ASN A 148 5.03 -22.95 -1.17
CA ASN A 148 5.49 -22.43 -2.46
C ASN A 148 5.88 -20.94 -2.38
N TYR A 149 5.11 -20.12 -1.64
CA TYR A 149 5.44 -18.70 -1.47
C TYR A 149 6.68 -18.50 -0.58
N TYR A 150 6.85 -19.28 0.48
CA TYR A 150 8.09 -19.26 1.28
C TYR A 150 9.32 -19.70 0.48
N GLN A 151 9.19 -20.70 -0.40
CA GLN A 151 10.27 -21.08 -1.31
C GLN A 151 10.61 -19.95 -2.31
N LYS A 152 9.60 -19.25 -2.83
CA LYS A 152 9.82 -18.05 -3.65
C LYS A 152 10.54 -16.95 -2.86
N LEU A 153 10.22 -16.75 -1.59
CA LEU A 153 10.95 -15.82 -0.72
C LEU A 153 12.41 -16.22 -0.55
N ILE A 154 12.70 -17.49 -0.26
CA ILE A 154 14.08 -17.99 -0.12
C ILE A 154 14.88 -17.73 -1.41
N ALA A 155 14.25 -17.91 -2.58
CA ALA A 155 14.89 -17.64 -3.88
C ALA A 155 15.31 -16.16 -4.06
N LEU A 156 14.68 -15.22 -3.34
CA LEU A 156 15.08 -13.80 -3.29
C LEU A 156 16.30 -13.54 -2.40
N LYS A 157 16.86 -14.58 -1.75
CA LYS A 157 18.03 -14.53 -0.87
C LYS A 157 17.88 -13.53 0.31
N PRO A 158 16.82 -13.65 1.13
CA PRO A 158 16.67 -12.87 2.35
C PRO A 158 17.83 -13.20 3.31
N GLN A 159 18.19 -12.25 4.18
CA GLN A 159 19.32 -12.40 5.11
C GLN A 159 18.90 -12.11 6.55
N GLY A 160 19.67 -12.66 7.49
CA GLY A 160 19.48 -12.48 8.93
C GLY A 160 18.12 -12.99 9.41
N LEU A 161 17.47 -12.23 10.30
CA LEU A 161 16.22 -12.62 10.95
C LEU A 161 15.09 -13.01 9.98
N LYS A 162 15.12 -12.52 8.74
CA LYS A 162 14.10 -12.86 7.75
C LYS A 162 14.20 -14.31 7.27
N ILE A 163 15.41 -14.81 7.01
CA ILE A 163 15.56 -16.21 6.57
C ILE A 163 15.23 -17.16 7.72
N ASP A 164 15.63 -16.83 8.95
CA ASP A 164 15.31 -17.60 10.16
C ASP A 164 13.79 -17.68 10.36
N PHE A 165 13.09 -16.54 10.21
CA PHE A 165 11.62 -16.49 10.28
C PHE A 165 10.96 -17.41 9.22
N ILE A 166 11.45 -17.37 7.97
CA ILE A 166 10.90 -18.19 6.88
C ILE A 166 11.11 -19.69 7.16
N GLN A 167 12.28 -20.07 7.70
CA GLN A 167 12.57 -21.47 8.05
C GLN A 167 11.64 -21.97 9.16
N VAL A 168 11.46 -21.19 10.23
CA VAL A 168 10.51 -21.53 11.31
C VAL A 168 9.10 -21.75 10.75
N LYS A 169 8.64 -20.83 9.87
CA LYS A 169 7.32 -20.96 9.23
C LYS A 169 7.21 -22.21 8.37
N LEU A 170 8.25 -22.53 7.60
CA LEU A 170 8.28 -23.75 6.79
C LEU A 170 8.22 -25.00 7.67
N ASP A 171 9.02 -25.11 8.72
CA ASP A 171 9.02 -26.25 9.63
C ASP A 171 7.65 -26.45 10.28
N GLU A 172 7.04 -25.39 10.81
CA GLU A 172 5.68 -25.41 11.38
C GLU A 172 4.65 -25.95 10.38
N ILE A 173 4.72 -25.52 9.11
CA ILE A 173 3.76 -25.91 8.08
C ILE A 173 4.01 -27.35 7.62
N LEU A 174 5.28 -27.74 7.47
CA LEU A 174 5.70 -29.08 7.06
C LEU A 174 5.24 -30.14 8.07
N GLU A 175 5.37 -29.86 9.37
CA GLU A 175 4.80 -30.68 10.44
C GLU A 175 3.28 -30.83 10.31
N LYS A 176 2.55 -29.72 10.08
CA LYS A 176 1.08 -29.74 9.92
C LYS A 176 0.61 -30.59 8.73
N ILE A 177 1.37 -30.66 7.65
CA ILE A 177 1.03 -31.45 6.47
C ILE A 177 1.61 -32.88 6.49
N GLY A 178 2.22 -33.29 7.61
CA GLY A 178 2.78 -34.63 7.80
C GLY A 178 4.05 -34.90 6.97
N GLN A 179 4.69 -33.86 6.44
CA GLN A 179 5.98 -33.94 5.78
C GLN A 179 7.02 -33.49 6.81
N LYS A 180 7.61 -34.39 7.61
CA LYS A 180 8.67 -34.00 8.56
C LYS A 180 9.80 -33.26 7.81
N SER A 181 10.19 -32.09 8.30
CA SER A 181 11.49 -31.51 7.96
C SER A 181 12.56 -32.49 8.44
N SER A 182 13.39 -32.94 7.51
CA SER A 182 14.43 -33.96 7.71
C SER A 182 15.73 -33.31 8.18
#